data_AF-A0AAP8N933-F1
#
_entry.id   AF-A0AAP8N933-F1
#
_cell.length_a   1.000
_cell.length_b   1.000
_cell.length_c   1.000
_cell.angle_alpha   90.00
_cell.angle_beta   90.00
_cell.angle_gamma   90.00
#
_symmetry.space_group_name_H-M   'P 1'
#
loop_
_entity.id
_entity.type
_entity.pdbx_description
1 polymer ?
#
loop_
_entity_poly.entity_id
_entity_poly.type
_entity_poly.pdbx_seq_one_letter_code
_entity_poly.pdbx_strand_id
1 'polypeptide(L)'
;TCSCGANIMVGGKVFREVTDQVWSAEKRIEDMAKEGVSMQVLSPIPVTFSYWAPPHAALEMAIIQNDFIAETVKKYPTKFLGLGTVPMQHSEVAIKEMDRCIHELGLHGLEIGTNVNGVNLDSEQFLPFFEMAEKWNVPLFIHTWETMAKDRTPDHN
;
A
#
# COMPACT_ATOMS: atom_id res chain seq x y z
N THR A 1 -11.42 -8.39 27.10
CA THR A 1 -10.28 -8.84 26.30
C THR A 1 -10.84 -9.45 25.03
N CYS A 2 -10.83 -8.71 23.91
CA CYS A 2 -11.32 -9.29 22.65
C CYS A 2 -10.21 -10.20 22.10
N SER A 3 -10.54 -11.46 21.81
CA SER A 3 -9.60 -12.50 21.36
C SER A 3 -9.26 -12.41 19.86
N CYS A 4 -9.47 -11.24 19.23
CA CYS A 4 -9.39 -11.04 17.78
C CYS A 4 -8.08 -10.36 17.33
N GLY A 5 -7.03 -10.39 18.14
CA GLY A 5 -5.73 -9.81 17.78
C GLY A 5 -4.92 -10.70 16.84
N ALA A 6 -4.13 -10.09 15.96
CA ALA A 6 -3.12 -10.73 15.13
C ALA A 6 -1.79 -9.97 15.21
N ASN A 7 -0.71 -10.60 14.79
CA ASN A 7 0.61 -9.98 14.76
C ASN A 7 1.07 -9.78 13.32
N ILE A 8 1.48 -8.56 12.99
CA ILE A 8 2.29 -8.30 11.81
C ILE A 8 3.70 -8.78 12.13
N MET A 9 4.20 -9.75 11.37
CA MET A 9 5.51 -10.37 11.56
C MET A 9 6.47 -9.94 10.46
N VAL A 10 7.68 -9.51 10.81
CA VAL A 10 8.75 -9.16 9.87
C VAL A 10 10.04 -9.87 10.29
N GLY A 11 10.63 -10.66 9.40
CA GLY A 11 11.87 -11.40 9.68
C GLY A 11 11.78 -12.30 10.92
N GLY A 12 10.61 -12.90 11.17
CA GLY A 12 10.35 -13.76 12.33
C GLY A 12 10.12 -13.03 13.66
N LYS A 13 10.07 -11.69 13.66
CA LYS A 13 9.80 -10.88 14.86
C LYS A 13 8.44 -10.20 14.77
N VAL A 14 7.80 -9.99 15.92
CA VAL A 14 6.58 -9.18 16.01
C VAL A 14 6.95 -7.73 15.71
N PHE A 15 6.38 -7.18 14.64
CA PHE A 15 6.52 -5.77 14.28
C PHE A 15 5.42 -4.95 14.96
N ARG A 16 4.16 -5.39 14.89
CA ARG A 16 3.02 -4.70 15.48
C ARG A 16 1.89 -5.67 15.80
N GLU A 17 1.30 -5.52 16.98
CA GLU A 17 0.02 -6.17 17.31
C GLU A 17 -1.12 -5.35 16.71
N VAL A 18 -2.05 -6.03 16.05
CA VAL A 18 -3.20 -5.42 15.37
C VAL A 18 -4.48 -6.12 15.77
N THR A 19 -5.59 -5.40 15.67
CA THR A 19 -6.93 -5.92 15.88
C THR A 19 -7.63 -6.15 14.53
N ASP A 20 -8.77 -6.83 14.56
CA ASP A 20 -9.51 -7.23 13.37
C ASP A 20 -9.99 -6.08 12.48
N GLN A 21 -10.02 -4.83 12.96
CA GLN A 21 -10.24 -3.65 12.10
C GLN A 21 -9.23 -3.53 10.94
N VAL A 22 -8.06 -4.16 11.05
CA VAL A 22 -7.04 -4.11 9.99
C VAL A 22 -7.41 -4.98 8.78
N TRP A 23 -8.19 -6.05 8.95
CA TRP A 23 -8.55 -6.96 7.86
C TRP A 23 -10.05 -7.22 7.69
N SER A 24 -10.90 -6.93 8.69
CA SER A 24 -12.35 -7.06 8.57
C SER A 24 -12.96 -5.75 8.06
N ALA A 25 -13.46 -5.83 6.83
CA ALA A 25 -14.24 -4.76 6.20
C ALA A 25 -15.50 -4.43 7.01
N GLU A 26 -16.17 -5.43 7.57
CA GLU A 26 -17.37 -5.28 8.39
C GLU A 26 -17.07 -4.50 9.68
N LYS A 27 -15.96 -4.79 10.35
CA LYS A 27 -15.52 -4.03 11.52
C LYS A 27 -15.19 -2.58 11.19
N ARG A 28 -14.51 -2.34 10.07
CA ARG A 28 -14.32 -0.98 9.57
C ARG A 28 -15.63 -0.26 9.31
N ILE A 29 -16.62 -0.91 8.68
CA ILE A 29 -17.93 -0.31 8.40
C ILE A 29 -18.69 0.01 9.69
N GLU A 30 -18.64 -0.87 10.70
CA GLU A 30 -19.21 -0.60 12.03
C GLU A 30 -18.60 0.66 12.65
N ASP A 31 -17.28 0.82 12.59
CA ASP A 31 -16.58 1.98 13.15
C ASP A 31 -16.83 3.25 12.32
N MET A 32 -16.83 3.16 10.98
CA MET A 32 -17.23 4.25 10.08
C MET A 32 -18.62 4.81 10.42
N ALA A 33 -19.58 3.93 10.73
CA ALA A 33 -20.93 4.35 11.10
C ALA A 33 -20.97 5.13 12.43
N LYS A 34 -20.12 4.76 13.40
CA LYS A 34 -20.00 5.47 14.68
C LYS A 34 -19.32 6.82 14.53
N GLU A 35 -18.35 6.91 13.63
CA GLU A 35 -17.54 8.11 13.39
C GLU A 35 -18.15 9.08 12.36
N GLY A 36 -19.22 8.68 11.68
CA GLY A 36 -19.86 9.48 10.63
C GLY A 36 -19.06 9.51 9.31
N VAL A 37 -18.19 8.53 9.08
CA VAL A 37 -17.39 8.40 7.86
C VAL A 37 -18.22 7.68 6.79
N SER A 38 -18.51 8.37 5.68
CA SER A 38 -19.32 7.80 4.59
C SER A 38 -18.56 6.80 3.75
N MET A 39 -17.27 7.06 3.50
CA MET A 39 -16.40 6.27 2.62
C MET A 39 -14.95 6.35 3.10
N GLN A 40 -14.21 5.26 2.95
CA GLN A 40 -12.77 5.23 3.17
C GLN A 40 -12.03 4.84 1.88
N VAL A 41 -10.81 5.36 1.72
CA VAL A 41 -9.89 4.88 0.69
C VAL A 41 -8.95 3.89 1.36
N LEU A 42 -9.01 2.62 0.96
CA LEU A 42 -8.15 1.56 1.48
C LEU A 42 -6.81 1.60 0.77
N SER A 43 -5.73 1.36 1.52
CA SER A 43 -4.38 1.31 0.97
C SER A 43 -3.50 0.32 1.77
N PRO A 44 -2.38 -0.17 1.20
CA PRO A 44 -1.52 -1.14 1.86
C PRO A 44 -0.83 -0.61 3.13
N ILE A 45 -0.35 -1.53 3.98
CA ILE A 45 0.40 -1.14 5.19
C ILE A 45 1.86 -0.85 4.78
N PRO A 46 2.43 0.34 5.03
CA PRO A 46 3.72 0.73 4.45
C PRO A 46 4.90 -0.22 4.73
N VAL A 47 4.95 -0.86 5.91
CA VAL A 47 5.98 -1.87 6.26
C VAL A 47 6.04 -3.03 5.27
N THR A 48 4.98 -3.24 4.51
CA THR A 48 4.82 -4.35 3.57
C THR A 48 5.12 -3.98 2.12
N PHE A 49 5.53 -2.74 1.82
CA PHE A 49 6.01 -2.36 0.47
C PHE A 49 7.15 -3.24 -0.04
N SER A 50 7.96 -3.79 0.87
CA SER A 50 8.96 -4.83 0.55
C SER A 50 9.98 -4.43 -0.52
N TYR A 51 10.30 -3.13 -0.65
CA TYR A 51 11.25 -2.62 -1.65
C TYR A 51 12.67 -3.21 -1.50
N TRP A 52 13.03 -3.68 -0.31
CA TRP A 52 14.29 -4.34 0.00
C TRP A 52 14.39 -5.76 -0.60
N ALA A 53 13.27 -6.37 -0.97
CA ALA A 53 13.23 -7.73 -1.51
C ALA A 53 13.53 -7.77 -3.02
N PRO A 54 13.93 -8.94 -3.56
CA PRO A 54 14.01 -9.12 -5.01
C PRO A 54 12.69 -8.74 -5.70
N PRO A 55 12.72 -8.11 -6.90
CA PRO A 55 11.51 -7.58 -7.54
C PRO A 55 10.37 -8.58 -7.73
N HIS A 56 10.67 -9.85 -8.01
CA HIS A 56 9.65 -10.89 -8.16
C HIS A 56 8.92 -11.20 -6.84
N ALA A 57 9.66 -11.25 -5.73
CA ALA A 57 9.07 -11.50 -4.40
C ALA A 57 8.26 -10.30 -3.92
N ALA A 58 8.74 -9.07 -4.17
CA ALA A 58 7.98 -7.87 -3.88
C ALA A 58 6.70 -7.77 -4.74
N LEU A 59 6.76 -8.19 -6.01
CA LEU A 59 5.59 -8.29 -6.87
C LEU A 59 4.57 -9.30 -6.34
N GLU A 60 4.99 -10.50 -5.92
CA GLU A 60 4.08 -11.49 -5.33
C GLU A 60 3.34 -10.92 -4.12
N MET A 61 4.05 -10.20 -3.24
CA MET A 61 3.44 -9.52 -2.10
C MET A 61 2.45 -8.42 -2.53
N ALA A 62 2.83 -7.60 -3.51
CA ALA A 62 1.98 -6.54 -4.05
C ALA A 62 0.67 -7.11 -4.62
N ILE A 63 0.74 -8.20 -5.40
CA ILE A 63 -0.43 -8.87 -5.98
C ILE A 63 -1.41 -9.30 -4.89
N ILE A 64 -0.92 -9.96 -3.84
CA ILE A 64 -1.76 -10.43 -2.72
C ILE A 64 -2.51 -9.26 -2.06
N GLN A 65 -1.82 -8.13 -1.86
CA GLN A 65 -2.41 -6.94 -1.24
C GLN A 65 -3.42 -6.27 -2.16
N ASN A 66 -3.06 -6.09 -3.42
CA ASN A 66 -3.88 -5.43 -4.42
C ASN A 66 -5.17 -6.22 -4.67
N ASP A 67 -5.07 -7.55 -4.76
CA ASP A 67 -6.22 -8.44 -4.93
C ASP A 67 -7.14 -8.38 -3.71
N PHE A 68 -6.58 -8.43 -2.48
CA PHE A 68 -7.37 -8.31 -1.26
C PHE A 68 -8.12 -6.97 -1.16
N ILE A 69 -7.46 -5.86 -1.51
CA ILE A 69 -8.08 -4.53 -1.53
C ILE A 69 -9.17 -4.47 -2.60
N ALA A 70 -8.88 -4.94 -3.82
CA ALA A 70 -9.84 -4.94 -4.92
C ALA A 70 -11.07 -5.79 -4.61
N GLU A 71 -10.90 -6.98 -4.03
CA GLU A 71 -11.99 -7.84 -3.58
C GLU A 71 -12.85 -7.17 -2.50
N THR A 72 -12.22 -6.48 -1.55
CA THR A 72 -12.91 -5.74 -0.49
C THR A 72 -13.74 -4.58 -1.06
N VAL A 73 -13.16 -3.80 -1.97
CA VAL A 73 -13.84 -2.71 -2.68
C VAL A 73 -15.02 -3.26 -3.48
N LYS A 74 -14.83 -4.36 -4.22
CA LYS A 74 -15.88 -5.00 -4.99
C LYS A 74 -17.05 -5.49 -4.12
N LYS A 75 -16.75 -5.96 -2.91
CA LYS A 75 -17.77 -6.42 -1.95
C LYS A 75 -18.56 -5.25 -1.34
N TYR A 76 -17.92 -4.10 -1.12
CA TYR A 76 -18.53 -2.91 -0.49
C TYR A 76 -18.25 -1.61 -1.27
N PRO A 77 -18.70 -1.49 -2.53
CA PRO A 77 -18.28 -0.40 -3.42
C PRO A 77 -18.85 0.98 -3.02
N THR A 78 -19.87 1.01 -2.16
CA THR A 78 -20.43 2.26 -1.60
C THR A 78 -19.73 2.71 -0.33
N LYS A 79 -18.80 1.89 0.20
CA LYS A 79 -18.07 2.15 1.45
C LYS A 79 -16.57 2.34 1.22
N PHE A 80 -16.01 1.72 0.19
CA PHE A 80 -14.58 1.74 -0.06
C PHE A 80 -14.22 2.11 -1.49
N LEU A 81 -13.14 2.88 -1.61
CA LEU A 81 -12.25 2.92 -2.77
C LEU A 81 -10.94 2.23 -2.39
N GLY A 82 -10.09 1.92 -3.37
CA GLY A 82 -8.83 1.22 -3.11
C GLY A 82 -7.66 1.82 -3.87
N LEU A 83 -6.51 1.88 -3.20
CA LEU A 83 -5.19 2.15 -3.79
C LEU A 83 -4.39 0.85 -3.74
N GLY A 84 -3.66 0.55 -4.82
CA GLY A 84 -2.72 -0.56 -4.85
C GLY A 84 -1.31 -0.17 -4.39
N THR A 85 -0.39 -1.13 -4.34
CA THR A 85 1.06 -0.86 -4.28
C THR A 85 1.78 -1.59 -5.40
N VAL A 86 3.04 -1.22 -5.63
CA VAL A 86 3.87 -1.72 -6.73
C VAL A 86 5.33 -1.86 -6.27
N PRO A 87 6.12 -2.79 -6.83
CA PRO A 87 7.53 -2.98 -6.51
C PRO A 87 8.41 -1.87 -7.13
N MET A 88 8.43 -0.69 -6.50
CA MET A 88 9.10 0.52 -7.00
C MET A 88 10.61 0.38 -7.24
N GLN A 89 11.28 -0.61 -6.64
CA GLN A 89 12.71 -0.87 -6.87
C GLN A 89 13.01 -1.35 -8.30
N HIS A 90 11.97 -1.66 -9.10
CA HIS A 90 12.12 -2.03 -10.50
C HIS A 90 10.98 -1.43 -11.36
N SER A 91 11.24 -0.28 -11.98
CA SER A 91 10.24 0.52 -12.71
C SER A 91 9.42 -0.27 -13.74
N GLU A 92 10.05 -1.14 -14.55
CA GLU A 92 9.30 -1.94 -15.54
C GLU A 92 8.26 -2.88 -14.89
N VAL A 93 8.62 -3.50 -13.75
CA VAL A 93 7.72 -4.39 -13.02
C VAL A 93 6.63 -3.57 -12.33
N ALA A 94 6.99 -2.42 -11.76
CA ALA A 94 6.03 -1.51 -11.14
C ALA A 94 4.99 -0.98 -12.14
N ILE A 95 5.40 -0.65 -13.38
CA ILE A 95 4.49 -0.20 -14.43
C ILE A 95 3.53 -1.31 -14.85
N LYS A 96 4.01 -2.56 -14.97
CA LYS A 96 3.16 -3.72 -15.28
C LYS A 96 2.10 -3.97 -14.20
N GLU A 97 2.49 -3.87 -12.93
CA GLU A 97 1.53 -4.05 -11.83
C GLU A 97 0.59 -2.85 -11.69
N MET A 98 1.05 -1.63 -12.00
CA MET A 98 0.19 -0.46 -12.09
C MET A 98 -0.88 -0.64 -13.17
N ASP A 99 -0.50 -1.14 -14.36
CA ASP A 99 -1.45 -1.44 -15.44
C ASP A 99 -2.57 -2.38 -14.96
N ARG A 100 -2.18 -3.48 -14.29
CA ARG A 100 -3.12 -4.45 -13.70
C ARG A 100 -4.01 -3.81 -12.64
N CYS A 101 -3.44 -3.05 -11.71
CA CYS A 101 -4.19 -2.38 -10.64
C CYS A 101 -5.29 -1.48 -11.21
N ILE A 102 -4.97 -0.69 -12.22
CA ILE A 102 -5.87 0.34 -12.74
C ILE A 102 -6.86 -0.24 -13.76
N HIS A 103 -6.38 -1.05 -14.70
CA HIS A 103 -7.20 -1.50 -15.83
C HIS A 103 -7.88 -2.86 -15.62
N GLU A 104 -7.37 -3.71 -14.74
CA GLU A 104 -7.96 -5.03 -14.48
C GLU A 104 -8.69 -5.09 -13.13
N LEU A 105 -8.08 -4.58 -12.06
CA LEU A 105 -8.64 -4.62 -10.71
C LEU A 105 -9.62 -3.47 -10.41
N GLY A 106 -9.55 -2.37 -11.17
CA GLY A 106 -10.37 -1.18 -10.94
C GLY A 106 -9.99 -0.43 -9.65
N LEU A 107 -8.73 -0.52 -9.22
CA LEU A 107 -8.20 0.33 -8.16
C LEU A 107 -8.09 1.79 -8.66
N HIS A 108 -8.20 2.73 -7.74
CA HIS A 108 -8.37 4.16 -8.05
C HIS A 108 -7.06 4.95 -7.97
N GLY A 109 -5.93 4.29 -7.73
CA GLY A 109 -4.62 4.89 -7.58
C GLY A 109 -3.63 3.92 -6.94
N LEU A 110 -2.46 4.45 -6.57
CA LEU A 110 -1.41 3.69 -5.90
C LEU A 110 -0.89 4.43 -4.66
N GLU A 111 -0.45 3.66 -3.67
CA GLU A 111 0.35 4.13 -2.55
C GLU A 111 1.82 3.70 -2.74
N ILE A 112 2.73 4.66 -2.58
CA ILE A 112 4.19 4.46 -2.68
C ILE A 112 4.91 5.10 -1.49
N GLY A 113 6.11 4.59 -1.17
CA GLY A 113 6.98 5.19 -0.16
C GLY A 113 7.57 6.54 -0.58
N THR A 114 7.98 7.36 0.38
CA THR A 114 8.72 8.62 0.14
C THR A 114 10.11 8.42 -0.46
N ASN A 115 10.66 7.20 -0.39
CA ASN A 115 11.89 6.78 -1.01
C ASN A 115 11.84 5.28 -1.29
N VAL A 116 12.77 4.80 -2.12
CA VAL A 116 12.91 3.39 -2.44
C VAL A 116 14.33 2.97 -2.13
N ASN A 117 14.53 2.23 -1.03
CA ASN A 117 15.84 1.79 -0.54
C ASN A 117 16.87 2.94 -0.39
N GLY A 118 16.42 4.10 0.10
CA GLY A 118 17.27 5.29 0.25
C GLY A 118 17.48 6.10 -1.02
N VAL A 119 16.82 5.76 -2.14
CA VAL A 119 16.80 6.58 -3.35
C VAL A 119 15.54 7.45 -3.35
N ASN A 120 15.73 8.77 -3.47
CA ASN A 120 14.63 9.74 -3.52
C ASN A 120 13.84 9.63 -4.84
N LEU A 121 12.57 10.05 -4.78
CA LEU A 121 11.64 9.99 -5.92
C LEU A 121 12.01 10.94 -7.08
N ASP A 122 12.93 11.88 -6.89
CA ASP A 122 13.45 12.75 -7.96
C ASP A 122 14.55 12.08 -8.81
N SER A 123 14.97 10.86 -8.47
CA SER A 123 15.91 10.08 -9.27
C SER A 123 15.33 9.73 -10.65
N GLU A 124 16.14 9.91 -11.69
CA GLU A 124 15.77 9.60 -13.10
C GLU A 124 15.29 8.15 -13.29
N GLN A 125 15.72 7.21 -12.44
CA GLN A 125 15.30 5.81 -12.52
C GLN A 125 13.78 5.62 -12.34
N PHE A 126 13.11 6.54 -11.65
CA PHE A 126 11.66 6.50 -11.41
C PHE A 126 10.86 7.29 -12.46
N LEU A 127 11.52 8.07 -13.31
CA LEU A 127 10.85 8.89 -14.32
C LEU A 127 9.90 8.06 -15.21
N PRO A 128 10.28 6.87 -15.73
CA PRO A 128 9.35 6.07 -16.53
C PRO A 128 8.08 5.65 -15.78
N PHE A 129 8.17 5.43 -14.46
CA PHE A 129 7.00 5.10 -13.64
C PHE A 129 6.06 6.30 -13.54
N PHE A 130 6.61 7.50 -13.28
CA PHE A 130 5.81 8.73 -13.17
C PHE A 130 5.20 9.16 -14.50
N GLU A 131 5.93 9.04 -15.61
CA GLU A 131 5.41 9.29 -16.96
C GLU A 131 4.21 8.38 -17.27
N MET A 132 4.26 7.12 -16.84
CA MET A 132 3.14 6.19 -17.03
C MET A 132 1.97 6.48 -16.10
N ALA A 133 2.23 6.81 -14.84
CA ALA A 133 1.19 7.25 -13.92
C ALA A 133 0.48 8.51 -14.44
N GLU A 134 1.23 9.49 -14.97
CA GLU A 134 0.67 10.69 -15.61
C GLU A 134 -0.18 10.31 -16.83
N LYS A 135 0.37 9.52 -17.76
CA LYS A 135 -0.32 9.10 -18.98
C LYS A 135 -1.66 8.41 -18.70
N TRP A 136 -1.74 7.65 -17.62
CA TRP A 136 -2.96 6.94 -17.20
C TRP A 136 -3.79 7.72 -16.16
N ASN A 137 -3.39 8.95 -15.80
CA ASN A 137 -4.03 9.78 -14.78
C ASN A 137 -4.18 9.05 -13.43
N VAL A 138 -3.15 8.31 -13.02
CA VAL A 138 -3.13 7.51 -11.79
C VAL A 138 -2.77 8.39 -10.60
N PRO A 139 -3.67 8.57 -9.62
CA PRO A 139 -3.35 9.26 -8.38
C PRO A 139 -2.31 8.49 -7.57
N LEU A 140 -1.30 9.19 -7.06
CA LEU A 140 -0.26 8.63 -6.21
C LEU A 140 -0.38 9.20 -4.80
N PHE A 141 -0.60 8.33 -3.81
CA PHE A 141 -0.53 8.65 -2.39
C PHE A 141 0.88 8.33 -1.88
N ILE A 142 1.63 9.35 -1.46
CA ILE A 142 3.01 9.18 -0.99
C ILE A 142 3.01 9.06 0.54
N HIS A 143 3.33 7.87 1.04
CA HIS A 143 3.37 7.60 2.47
C HIS A 143 4.80 7.63 3.00
N THR A 144 5.01 8.33 4.12
CA THR A 144 6.30 8.33 4.82
C THR A 144 6.60 6.94 5.37
N TRP A 145 7.64 6.29 4.87
CA TRP A 145 8.16 5.02 5.37
C TRP A 145 9.67 4.98 5.18
N GLU A 146 10.39 4.36 6.13
CA GLU A 146 11.85 4.32 6.16
C GLU A 146 12.51 5.69 5.93
N THR A 147 12.43 6.58 6.92
CA THR A 147 12.98 7.93 6.76
C THR A 147 14.48 7.89 6.46
N MET A 148 14.90 8.57 5.40
CA MET A 148 16.31 8.59 4.95
C MET A 148 17.27 9.25 5.95
N ALA A 149 16.78 10.14 6.83
CA ALA A 149 17.58 10.89 7.79
C ALA A 149 17.42 10.36 9.22
N LYS A 150 17.60 9.04 9.42
CA LYS A 150 17.40 8.37 10.73
C LYS A 150 18.18 9.02 11.87
N ASP A 151 19.36 9.56 11.57
CA ASP A 151 20.22 10.31 12.50
C ASP A 151 19.57 11.61 13.00
N ARG A 152 18.75 12.25 12.17
CA ARG A 152 18.02 13.48 12.48
C ARG A 152 16.57 13.25 12.92
N THR A 153 16.04 12.06 12.66
CA THR A 153 14.65 11.69 12.97
C THR A 153 14.58 10.35 13.72
N PRO A 154 15.24 10.22 14.89
CA PRO A 154 15.37 8.95 15.60
C PRO A 154 14.04 8.38 16.09
N ASP A 155 13.05 9.24 16.36
CA ASP A 155 11.72 8.85 16.83
C ASP A 155 10.74 8.54 15.68
N HIS A 156 11.20 8.62 14.43
CA HIS A 156 10.37 8.47 13.25
C HIS A 156 10.83 7.27 12.39
N ASN A 157 10.77 6.04 12.95
CA ASN A 157 10.67 4.76 12.23
C ASN A 157 10.16 3.65 13.16
#